data_AF-A0A1Q3AWK4-F1
#
_entry.id   AF-A0A1Q3AWK4-F1
#
_cell.length_a   1.000
_cell.length_b   1.000
_cell.length_c   1.000
_cell.angle_alpha   90.00
_cell.angle_beta   90.00
_cell.angle_gamma   90.00
#
_symmetry.space_group_name_H-M   'P 1'
#
loop_
_entity.id
_entity.type
_entity.pdbx_description
1 polymer ?
#
loop_
_entity_poly.entity_id
_entity_poly.type
_entity_poly.pdbx_seq_one_letter_code
_entity_poly.pdbx_strand_id
1 'polypeptide(L)'
;MIFLVVDTPSPYNAIIGRPSLNLTEAIVSTRQLLMNFPTMFGVGEARGDQQAARECYKTDIMDKGKDKVLPIANVELKRDVEPERPQPVEDVIQVPLAEGDTERVFQVGSQLGEVENGELITFL
;
A
#
# COMPACT_ATOMS: atom_id res chain seq x y z
N MET A 1 -18.50 19.97 5.67
CA MET A 1 -17.73 19.52 4.49
C MET A 1 -18.20 20.34 3.30
N ILE A 2 -17.29 20.92 2.53
CA ILE A 2 -17.61 21.74 1.34
C ILE A 2 -17.16 20.94 0.13
N PHE A 3 -18.01 20.81 -0.89
CA PHE A 3 -17.69 20.14 -2.15
C PHE A 3 -18.01 21.06 -3.33
N LEU A 4 -17.25 20.88 -4.41
CA LEU A 4 -17.48 21.58 -5.67
C LEU A 4 -18.40 20.71 -6.54
N VAL A 5 -19.50 21.30 -7.02
CA VAL A 5 -20.35 20.68 -8.04
C VAL A 5 -19.92 21.23 -9.40
N VAL A 6 -19.60 20.33 -10.32
CA VAL A 6 -19.22 20.67 -11.68
C VAL A 6 -20.25 20.07 -12.61
N ASP A 7 -20.97 20.91 -13.35
CA ASP A 7 -21.91 20.48 -14.39
C ASP A 7 -21.13 20.27 -15.70
N THR A 8 -20.49 19.11 -15.83
CA THR A 8 -19.74 18.72 -17.02
C THR A 8 -19.96 17.24 -17.32
N PRO A 9 -20.04 16.84 -18.60
CA PRO A 9 -19.96 15.44 -18.97
C PRO A 9 -18.66 14.84 -18.41
N SER A 10 -18.80 13.85 -17.54
CA SER A 10 -17.70 13.18 -16.84
C SER A 10 -18.04 11.69 -16.71
N PRO A 11 -17.06 10.78 -16.87
CA PRO A 11 -17.25 9.37 -16.57
C PRO A 11 -17.34 9.10 -15.05
N TYR A 12 -17.06 10.10 -14.21
CA TYR A 12 -17.10 10.02 -12.76
C TYR A 12 -18.23 10.86 -12.18
N ASN A 13 -19.02 10.25 -11.30
CA ASN A 13 -20.08 10.92 -10.54
C ASN A 13 -19.54 11.77 -9.37
N ALA A 14 -18.39 11.39 -8.82
CA ALA A 14 -17.72 12.10 -7.73
C ALA A 14 -16.21 11.84 -7.77
N ILE A 15 -15.41 12.84 -7.39
CA ILE A 15 -13.96 12.72 -7.23
C ILE A 15 -13.62 13.08 -5.79
N ILE A 16 -13.15 12.09 -5.03
CA ILE A 16 -12.81 12.27 -3.62
C ILE A 16 -11.30 12.44 -3.52
N GLY A 17 -10.88 13.64 -3.14
CA GLY A 17 -9.47 13.95 -2.94
C GLY A 17 -8.93 13.42 -1.61
N ARG A 18 -7.59 13.41 -1.47
CA ARG A 18 -6.89 13.06 -0.23
C ARG A 18 -7.40 13.80 1.01
N PRO A 19 -7.68 15.12 0.98
CA PRO A 19 -8.19 15.82 2.17
C PRO A 19 -9.50 15.22 2.69
N SER A 20 -10.42 14.86 1.77
CA SER A 20 -11.69 14.25 2.11
C SER A 20 -11.51 12.82 2.65
N LEU A 21 -10.66 12.01 2.01
CA LEU A 21 -10.35 10.65 2.48
C LEU A 21 -9.76 10.66 3.90
N ASN A 22 -8.80 11.55 4.16
CA ASN A 22 -8.16 11.71 5.46
C ASN A 22 -9.16 12.17 6.53
N LEU A 23 -10.03 13.13 6.19
CA LEU A 23 -11.06 13.62 7.10
C LEU A 23 -12.06 12.52 7.49
N THR A 24 -12.36 11.60 6.55
CA THR A 24 -13.24 10.46 6.80
C THR A 24 -12.51 9.24 7.34
N GLU A 25 -11.20 9.32 7.62
CA GLU A 25 -10.37 8.17 8.02
C GLU A 25 -10.55 6.95 7.11
N ALA A 26 -10.74 7.21 5.82
CA ALA A 26 -11.10 6.17 4.88
C ALA A 26 -9.90 5.33 4.45
N ILE A 27 -10.10 4.02 4.41
CA ILE A 27 -9.12 3.04 3.92
C ILE A 27 -9.58 2.57 2.55
N VAL A 28 -8.75 2.80 1.53
CA VAL A 28 -9.07 2.45 0.14
C VAL A 28 -8.16 1.31 -0.33
N SER A 29 -8.79 0.22 -0.78
CA SER A 29 -8.13 -0.88 -1.46
C SER A 29 -8.43 -0.82 -2.96
N THR A 30 -7.43 -0.41 -3.73
CA THR A 30 -7.51 -0.35 -5.20
C THR A 30 -7.71 -1.73 -5.82
N ARG A 31 -7.03 -2.76 -5.28
CA ARG A 31 -7.14 -4.14 -5.77
C ARG A 31 -8.54 -4.71 -5.61
N GLN A 32 -9.20 -4.41 -4.49
CA GLN A 32 -10.53 -4.92 -4.19
C GLN A 32 -11.65 -4.00 -4.67
N LEU A 33 -11.31 -2.79 -5.13
CA LEU A 33 -12.23 -1.67 -5.37
C LEU A 33 -13.15 -1.46 -4.17
N LEU A 34 -12.57 -1.38 -2.98
CA LEU A 34 -13.30 -1.23 -1.73
C LEU A 34 -12.76 -0.03 -0.95
N MET A 35 -13.67 0.81 -0.46
CA MET A 35 -13.36 1.91 0.45
C MET A 35 -14.16 1.70 1.74
N ASN A 36 -13.45 1.57 2.84
CA ASN A 36 -14.02 1.45 4.18
C ASN A 36 -13.84 2.77 4.93
N PHE A 37 -14.84 3.19 5.69
CA PHE A 37 -14.78 4.42 6.47
C PHE A 37 -15.61 4.30 7.75
N PRO A 38 -15.20 4.92 8.88
CA PRO A 38 -15.99 4.97 10.08
C PRO A 38 -17.35 5.67 9.87
N THR A 39 -18.35 5.14 10.55
CA THR A 39 -19.70 5.70 10.67
C THR A 39 -20.13 5.61 12.14
N MET A 40 -21.20 6.31 12.50
CA MET A 40 -21.75 6.25 13.86
C MET A 40 -22.24 4.84 14.28
N PHE A 41 -22.41 3.92 13.33
CA PHE A 41 -22.91 2.56 13.56
C PHE A 41 -21.88 1.47 13.26
N GLY A 42 -20.60 1.83 13.07
CA GLY A 42 -19.54 0.90 12.70
C GLY A 42 -18.85 1.29 11.40
N VAL A 43 -18.38 0.31 10.62
CA VAL A 43 -17.67 0.56 9.36
C VAL A 43 -18.65 0.60 8.20
N GLY A 44 -18.67 1.72 7.48
CA GLY A 44 -19.33 1.84 6.18
C GLY A 44 -18.42 1.36 5.07
N GLU A 45 -19.01 0.74 4.05
CA GLU A 45 -18.29 0.21 2.90
C GLU A 45 -18.86 0.78 1.60
N ALA A 46 -17.99 1.30 0.74
CA ALA A 46 -18.28 1.63 -0.64
C ALA A 46 -17.51 0.68 -1.56
N ARG A 47 -18.25 -0.17 -2.28
CA ARG A 47 -17.67 -1.20 -3.16
C ARG A 47 -17.90 -0.85 -4.62
N GLY A 48 -16.82 -0.86 -5.39
CA GLY A 48 -16.85 -0.72 -6.83
C GLY A 48 -17.17 -2.04 -7.53
N ASP A 49 -17.71 -1.94 -8.74
CA ASP A 49 -17.95 -3.08 -9.62
C ASP A 49 -16.64 -3.48 -10.32
N GLN A 50 -16.10 -4.63 -9.91
CA GLN A 50 -14.87 -5.16 -10.49
C GLN A 50 -15.02 -5.61 -11.94
N GLN A 51 -16.21 -6.08 -12.35
CA GLN A 51 -16.45 -6.49 -13.72
C GLN A 51 -16.48 -5.25 -14.62
N ALA A 52 -17.29 -4.25 -14.27
CA ALA A 52 -17.37 -3.01 -15.03
C ALA A 52 -16.01 -2.30 -15.13
N ALA A 53 -15.23 -2.29 -14.03
CA ALA A 53 -13.88 -1.72 -14.05
C ALA A 53 -12.92 -2.45 -15.01
N ARG A 54 -12.95 -3.79 -15.04
CA ARG A 54 -12.14 -4.59 -15.97
C ARG A 54 -12.56 -4.38 -17.42
N GLU A 55 -13.86 -4.30 -17.68
CA GLU A 55 -14.41 -4.03 -19.01
C GLU A 55 -14.03 -2.63 -19.50
N CYS A 56 -14.10 -1.62 -18.63
CA CYS A 56 -13.64 -0.26 -18.95
C CYS A 56 -12.14 -0.23 -19.28
N TYR A 57 -11.31 -0.90 -18.47
CA TYR A 57 -9.87 -0.99 -18.72
C TYR A 57 -9.55 -1.68 -20.06
N LYS A 58 -10.23 -2.80 -20.33
CA LYS A 58 -10.08 -3.52 -21.60
C LYS A 58 -10.49 -2.66 -22.79
N THR A 59 -11.62 -1.96 -22.67
CA THR A 59 -12.13 -1.07 -23.72
C THR A 59 -11.18 0.09 -23.97
N ASP A 60 -10.67 0.78 -22.93
CA ASP A 60 -9.73 1.90 -23.11
C ASP A 60 -8.41 1.45 -23.76
N ILE A 61 -7.93 0.24 -23.46
CA ILE A 61 -6.75 -0.34 -24.11
C ILE A 61 -7.01 -0.76 -25.55
N MET A 62 -8.19 -1.31 -25.85
CA MET A 62 -8.52 -1.83 -27.18
C MET A 62 -8.97 -0.74 -28.16
N ASP A 63 -9.66 0.29 -27.66
CA ASP A 63 -10.25 1.36 -28.46
C ASP A 63 -9.23 2.46 -28.79
N LYS A 64 -8.22 2.63 -27.94
CA LYS A 64 -7.04 3.43 -28.28
C LYS A 64 -6.07 2.55 -29.06
N GLY A 65 -6.23 2.55 -30.38
CA GLY A 65 -5.16 2.17 -31.30
C GLY A 65 -3.82 2.73 -30.80
N LYS A 66 -2.75 1.93 -30.96
CA LYS A 66 -1.41 1.95 -30.34
C LYS A 66 -0.72 3.32 -30.07
N ASP A 67 -1.28 4.44 -30.52
CA ASP A 67 -0.73 5.80 -30.48
C ASP A 67 -1.23 6.69 -29.32
N LYS A 68 -2.24 6.29 -28.52
CA LYS A 68 -2.78 7.15 -27.43
C LYS A 68 -2.88 6.51 -26.06
N VAL A 69 -2.40 5.30 -25.90
CA VAL A 69 -2.09 4.80 -24.56
C VAL A 69 -0.84 5.58 -24.15
N LEU A 70 -0.97 6.61 -23.30
CA LEU A 70 0.17 7.01 -22.49
C LEU A 70 0.49 5.73 -21.72
N PRO A 71 1.57 5.01 -22.06
CA PRO A 71 1.96 3.90 -21.21
C PRO A 71 2.13 4.55 -19.84
N ILE A 72 1.72 3.86 -18.79
CA ILE A 72 2.28 4.15 -17.48
C ILE A 72 3.76 3.76 -17.59
N ALA A 73 4.55 4.57 -18.32
CA ALA A 73 5.95 4.34 -18.64
C ALA A 73 6.83 4.58 -17.41
N ASN A 74 6.24 5.00 -16.29
CA ASN A 74 6.96 5.34 -15.06
C ASN A 74 6.40 4.63 -13.83
N VAL A 75 5.60 3.57 -13.98
CA VAL A 75 5.54 2.55 -12.92
C VAL A 75 6.33 1.38 -13.48
N GLU A 76 7.64 1.49 -13.36
CA GLU A 76 8.45 0.32 -13.06
C GLU A 76 7.81 -0.31 -11.82
N LEU A 77 6.86 -1.22 -12.04
CA LEU A 77 6.76 -2.37 -11.17
C LEU A 77 8.15 -2.96 -11.29
N LYS A 78 9.02 -2.69 -10.31
CA LYS A 78 10.29 -3.39 -10.14
C LYS A 78 9.92 -4.87 -10.07
N ARG A 79 9.79 -5.50 -11.24
CA ARG A 79 9.74 -6.94 -11.39
C ARG A 79 11.16 -7.37 -11.14
N ASP A 80 11.34 -8.01 -10.00
CA ASP A 80 12.48 -8.87 -9.71
C ASP A 80 13.86 -8.22 -9.92
N VAL A 81 13.99 -6.93 -9.62
CA VAL A 81 15.21 -6.52 -8.94
C VAL A 81 14.96 -7.02 -7.53
N GLU A 82 15.56 -8.16 -7.14
CA GLU A 82 15.81 -8.39 -5.71
C GLU A 82 16.30 -7.04 -5.21
N PRO A 83 15.60 -6.37 -4.27
CA PRO A 83 16.14 -5.16 -3.71
C PRO A 83 17.55 -5.55 -3.30
N GLU A 84 18.58 -4.89 -3.84
CA GLU A 84 19.92 -5.01 -3.31
C GLU A 84 19.76 -4.67 -1.85
N ARG A 85 19.58 -5.71 -1.01
CA ARG A 85 19.34 -5.52 0.40
C ARG A 85 20.63 -4.88 0.86
N PRO A 86 20.58 -3.64 1.38
CA PRO A 86 21.77 -3.03 1.93
C PRO A 86 22.34 -4.05 2.90
N GLN A 87 23.56 -4.52 2.62
CA GLN A 87 24.21 -5.41 3.56
C GLN A 87 24.46 -4.60 4.83
N PRO A 88 24.30 -5.20 6.01
CA PRO A 88 24.69 -4.56 7.24
C PRO A 88 26.10 -3.97 7.10
N VAL A 89 26.25 -2.70 7.48
CA VAL A 89 27.56 -2.03 7.47
C VAL A 89 28.52 -2.68 8.47
N GLU A 90 27.96 -3.42 9.42
CA GLU A 90 28.65 -4.05 10.54
C GLU A 90 28.21 -5.51 10.66
N ASP A 91 29.04 -6.34 11.31
CA ASP A 91 28.69 -7.73 11.57
C ASP A 91 27.41 -7.82 12.41
N VAL A 92 26.61 -8.86 12.20
CA VAL A 92 25.35 -9.08 12.91
C VAL A 92 25.39 -10.33 13.77
N ILE A 93 24.75 -10.25 14.93
CA ILE A 93 24.56 -11.36 15.87
C ILE A 93 23.13 -11.88 15.68
N GLN A 94 22.97 -13.20 15.65
CA GLN A 94 21.67 -13.84 15.58
C GLN A 94 21.09 -14.02 16.99
N VAL A 95 19.88 -13.51 17.21
CA VAL A 95 19.16 -13.63 18.48
C VAL A 95 17.87 -14.41 18.25
N PRO A 96 17.61 -15.51 18.99
CA PRO A 96 16.35 -16.25 18.89
C PRO A 96 15.14 -15.38 19.25
N LEU A 97 14.08 -15.45 18.44
CA LEU A 97 12.79 -14.79 18.71
C LEU A 97 12.07 -15.42 19.92
N ALA A 98 12.30 -16.71 20.18
CA ALA A 98 11.71 -17.42 21.29
C ALA A 98 12.72 -18.37 21.93
N GLU A 99 12.62 -18.54 23.25
CA GLU A 99 13.48 -19.43 24.02
C GLU A 99 13.29 -20.89 23.53
N GLY A 100 14.31 -21.44 22.87
CA GLY A 100 14.30 -22.81 22.33
C GLY A 100 13.96 -22.94 20.84
N ASP A 101 13.63 -21.85 20.13
CA ASP A 101 13.40 -21.86 18.67
C ASP A 101 14.64 -21.32 17.93
N THR A 102 15.44 -22.23 17.35
CA THR A 102 16.62 -21.87 16.56
C THR A 102 16.31 -21.54 15.10
N GLU A 103 15.07 -21.76 14.63
CA GLU A 103 14.69 -21.49 13.25
C GLU A 103 14.24 -20.04 13.05
N ARG A 104 13.77 -19.38 14.12
CA ARG A 104 13.27 -18.00 14.07
C ARG A 104 14.22 -17.08 14.82
N VAL A 105 15.07 -16.38 14.07
CA VAL A 105 16.10 -15.47 14.61
C VAL A 105 15.97 -14.06 14.05
N PHE A 106 16.33 -13.06 14.86
CA PHE A 106 16.59 -11.69 14.43
C PHE A 106 18.09 -11.44 14.26
N GLN A 107 18.44 -10.48 13.42
CA GLN A 107 19.81 -10.01 13.25
C GLN A 107 19.95 -8.65 13.93
N VAL A 108 20.87 -8.57 14.90
CA VAL A 108 21.18 -7.35 15.66
C VAL A 108 22.62 -6.94 15.36
N GLY A 109 22.91 -5.65 15.21
CA GLY A 109 24.26 -5.17 14.95
C GLY A 109 25.22 -5.52 16.10
N SER A 110 26.41 -6.00 15.77
CA SER A 110 27.43 -6.42 16.75
C SER A 110 27.98 -5.30 17.61
N GLN A 111 27.89 -4.05 17.16
CA GLN A 111 28.34 -2.87 17.93
C GLN A 111 27.25 -2.29 18.83
N LEU A 112 26.04 -2.88 18.87
CA LEU A 112 24.98 -2.43 19.77
C LEU A 112 25.40 -2.62 21.23
N GLY A 113 25.27 -1.59 22.05
CA GLY A 113 25.66 -1.65 23.46
C GLY A 113 24.87 -2.73 24.21
N GLU A 114 25.48 -3.40 25.19
CA GLU A 114 24.83 -4.50 25.93
C GLU A 114 23.49 -4.11 26.56
N VAL A 115 23.38 -2.86 27.03
CA VAL A 115 22.14 -2.30 27.61
C VAL A 115 21.06 -2.15 26.55
N GLU A 116 21.38 -1.54 25.42
CA GLU A 116 20.45 -1.32 24.29
C GLU A 116 20.03 -2.64 23.66
N ASN A 117 20.94 -3.61 23.60
CA ASN A 117 20.65 -4.95 23.14
C ASN A 117 19.67 -5.66 24.08
N GLY A 118 19.88 -5.58 25.40
CA GLY A 118 18.95 -6.12 26.39
C GLY A 118 17.54 -5.52 26.29
N GLU A 119 17.44 -4.19 26.11
CA GLU A 119 16.16 -3.51 25.91
C GLU A 119 15.47 -3.96 24.61
N LEU A 120 16.24 -4.08 23.52
CA LEU A 120 15.72 -4.48 22.21
C LEU A 120 15.23 -5.92 22.20
N ILE A 121 15.95 -6.83 22.86
CA ILE A 121 15.54 -8.24 23.02
C ILE A 121 14.28 -8.32 23.89
N THR A 122 14.16 -7.47 24.92
CA THR A 122 12.97 -7.46 25.79
C THR A 122 11.73 -6.89 25.08
N PHE A 123 11.93 -5.98 24.12
CA PHE A 123 10.86 -5.38 23.35
C PHE A 123 10.25 -6.34 22.30
N LEU A 124 11.08 -7.21 21.72
CA LEU A 124 10.71 -8.18 20.68
C LEU A 124 9.98 -9.40 21.24
#